data_AF-A0A8C3XBG4-F1
#
_entry.id   AF-A0A8C3XBG4-F1
#
_cell.length_a   1.000
_cell.length_b   1.000
_cell.length_c   1.000
_cell.angle_alpha   90.00
_cell.angle_beta   90.00
_cell.angle_gamma   90.00
#
_symmetry.space_group_name_H-M   'P 1'
#
loop_
_entity.id
_entity.type
_entity.pdbx_description
1 polymer ?
#
loop_
_entity_poly.entity_id
_entity_poly.type
_entity_poly.pdbx_seq_one_letter_code
_entity_poly.pdbx_strand_id
1 'polypeptide(L)' 'MSLAANTRASRPRLSPRLLLLWLLLLPAPADPEGGGANLRCVCVKTTSGVSPRQISSLEVIGAGLHCPSPQLM' A
#
# COMPACT_ATOMS: atom_id res chain seq x y z
N MET A 1 -7.38 2.00 62.72
CA MET A 1 -7.86 2.77 61.55
C MET A 1 -6.87 2.57 60.42
N SER A 2 -7.23 1.82 59.37
CA SER A 2 -6.31 1.51 58.26
C SER A 2 -6.89 2.07 56.97
N LEU A 3 -6.20 3.04 56.38
CA LEU A 3 -6.55 3.66 55.10
C LEU A 3 -6.23 2.68 53.96
N ALA A 4 -7.26 2.08 53.37
CA ALA A 4 -7.15 1.42 52.08
C ALA A 4 -6.92 2.50 51.00
N ALA A 5 -5.65 2.73 50.66
CA ALA A 5 -5.26 3.55 49.52
C ALA A 5 -5.65 2.81 48.24
N ASN A 6 -6.88 3.06 47.79
CA ASN A 6 -7.44 2.48 46.57
C ASN A 6 -6.74 3.13 45.37
N THR A 7 -5.67 2.52 44.87
CA THR A 7 -4.99 2.92 43.63
C THR A 7 -5.90 2.59 42.45
N ARG A 8 -6.84 3.50 42.15
CA ARG A 8 -7.51 3.52 40.85
C ARG A 8 -6.44 3.85 39.82
N ALA A 9 -5.91 2.82 39.17
CA ALA A 9 -5.15 2.99 37.94
C ALA A 9 -6.08 3.70 36.94
N SER A 10 -5.89 5.00 36.80
CA SER A 10 -6.56 5.82 35.80
C SER A 10 -6.20 5.23 34.44
N ARG A 11 -7.05 4.36 33.91
CA ARG A 11 -6.96 3.92 32.52
C ARG A 11 -7.02 5.21 31.70
N PRO A 12 -5.96 5.57 30.95
CA PRO A 12 -6.02 6.73 30.09
C PRO A 12 -7.13 6.44 29.08
N ARG A 13 -8.25 7.16 29.20
CA ARG A 13 -9.30 7.13 28.18
C ARG A 13 -8.70 7.83 26.98
N LEU A 14 -8.09 7.07 26.07
CA LEU A 14 -7.63 7.61 24.80
C LEU A 14 -8.85 8.28 24.16
N SER A 15 -8.76 9.59 23.97
CA SER A 15 -9.85 10.33 23.37
C SER A 15 -10.02 9.84 21.92
N PRO A 16 -11.25 9.83 21.39
CA PRO A 16 -11.49 9.46 19.99
C PRO A 16 -10.62 10.29 19.02
N ARG A 17 -10.33 11.54 19.40
CA ARG A 17 -9.44 12.44 18.67
C ARG A 17 -7.98 11.97 18.64
N LEU A 18 -7.48 11.42 19.74
CA LEU A 18 -6.12 10.88 19.81
C LEU A 18 -5.98 9.60 18.98
N LEU A 19 -7.04 8.76 18.96
CA LEU A 19 -7.10 7.57 18.11
C LEU A 19 -7.11 7.93 16.62
N LEU A 20 -7.90 8.94 16.23
CA LEU A 20 -7.94 9.46 14.86
C LEU A 20 -6.59 10.04 14.42
N LEU A 21 -5.96 10.84 15.28
CA LEU A 21 -4.61 11.38 15.05
C LEU A 21 -3.60 10.25 14.89
N TRP A 22 -3.66 9.23 15.74
CA TRP A 22 -2.78 8.08 15.64
C TRP A 22 -2.97 7.37 14.30
N LEU A 23 -4.22 7.05 13.90
CA LEU A 23 -4.56 6.44 12.61
C LEU A 23 -4.02 7.21 11.40
N LEU A 24 -4.11 8.54 11.42
CA LEU A 24 -3.60 9.40 10.35
C LEU A 24 -2.07 9.38 10.23
N LEU A 25 -1.38 9.11 11.34
CA LEU A 25 0.07 8.98 11.39
C LEU A 25 0.55 7.56 11.06
N LEU A 26 -0.33 6.55 11.00
CA LEU A 26 0.10 5.23 10.51
C LEU A 26 0.40 5.35 9.01
N PRO A 27 1.63 5.04 8.58
CA PRO A 27 1.89 4.85 7.18
C PRO A 27 0.96 3.75 6.67
N ALA A 28 0.26 4.03 5.58
CA ALA A 28 -0.48 2.98 4.89
C ALA A 28 0.50 1.85 4.55
N PRO A 29 0.11 0.58 4.71
CA PRO A 29 0.91 -0.52 4.19
C PRO A 29 1.00 -0.32 2.67
N ALA A 30 2.08 0.30 2.22
CA ALA A 30 2.51 0.24 0.84
C ALA A 30 2.99 -1.19 0.69
N ASP A 31 2.13 -2.03 0.11
CA ASP A 31 2.46 -3.39 -0.27
C ASP A 31 3.73 -3.35 -1.13
N PRO A 32 4.89 -3.74 -0.56
CA PRO A 32 6.13 -3.75 -1.29
C PRO A 32 6.36 -5.18 -1.76
N GLU A 33 5.34 -5.84 -2.32
CA GLU A 33 5.52 -7.17 -2.92
C GLU A 33 6.12 -7.00 -4.32
N GLY A 34 7.37 -6.53 -4.33
CA GLY A 34 8.35 -6.98 -5.29
C GLY A 34 8.62 -8.46 -5.04
N GLY A 35 7.67 -9.33 -5.40
CA GLY A 35 7.72 -10.72 -4.96
C GLY A 35 6.54 -11.58 -5.39
N GLY A 36 6.04 -11.44 -6.61
CA GLY A 36 5.24 -12.50 -7.24
C GLY A 36 3.94 -12.85 -6.53
N ALA A 37 3.15 -11.84 -6.13
CA ALA A 37 1.70 -12.01 -6.14
C ALA A 37 1.31 -12.62 -7.51
N ASN A 38 0.29 -13.47 -7.59
CA ASN A 38 -0.10 -14.10 -8.85
C ASN A 38 -0.74 -13.05 -9.79
N LEU A 39 0.10 -12.15 -10.30
CA LEU A 39 -0.29 -10.98 -11.08
C LEU A 39 -0.80 -11.47 -12.42
N ARG A 40 -1.97 -10.97 -12.79
CA ARG A 40 -2.63 -11.29 -14.06
C ARG A 40 -2.27 -10.25 -15.11
N CYS A 41 -1.01 -9.82 -15.10
CA CYS A 41 -0.42 -8.92 -16.07
C CYS A 41 -0.49 -9.56 -17.48
N VAL A 42 -0.84 -8.76 -18.49
CA VAL A 42 -0.84 -9.24 -19.87
C VAL A 42 0.60 -9.42 -20.38
N CYS A 43 1.46 -8.43 -20.10
CA CYS A 43 2.89 -8.57 -20.38
C CYS A 43 3.58 -9.49 -19.35
N VAL A 44 3.91 -10.72 -19.78
CA VAL A 44 4.69 -11.67 -18.96
C VAL A 44 6.20 -11.37 -19.01
N LYS A 45 6.68 -10.82 -20.12
CA LYS A 45 8.07 -10.43 -20.33
C LYS A 45 8.13 -9.08 -21.04
N THR A 46 9.02 -8.22 -20.59
CA THR A 46 9.27 -6.91 -21.21
C THR A 46 10.59 -6.91 -21.96
N THR A 47 10.67 -6.06 -22.98
CA THR A 47 11.91 -5.81 -23.73
C THR A 47 12.21 -4.32 -23.67
N SER A 48 13.49 -3.96 -23.65
CA SER A 48 13.93 -2.57 -23.69
C SER A 48 14.80 -2.34 -24.93
N GLY A 49 14.85 -1.09 -25.39
CA GLY A 49 15.72 -0.70 -26.51
C GLY A 49 15.18 -1.05 -27.90
N VAL A 50 13.86 -1.10 -28.09
CA VAL A 50 13.25 -1.22 -29.41
C VAL A 50 13.28 0.14 -30.13
N SER A 51 13.66 0.16 -31.41
CA SER A 51 13.69 1.39 -32.19
C SER A 51 12.26 1.86 -32.51
N PRO A 52 11.89 3.13 -32.28
CA PRO A 52 10.56 3.65 -32.59
C PRO A 52 10.14 3.46 -34.06
N ARG A 53 11.10 3.39 -34.99
CA ARG A 53 10.84 3.15 -36.42
C ARG A 53 10.30 1.75 -36.70
N GLN A 54 10.48 0.80 -35.77
CA GLN A 54 9.99 -0.58 -35.88
C GLN A 54 8.62 -0.77 -35.23
N ILE A 55 8.07 0.28 -34.59
CA ILE A 55 6.81 0.23 -33.85
C ILE A 55 5.72 0.84 -34.73
N SER A 56 4.76 0.04 -35.18
CA SER A 56 3.62 0.52 -35.97
C SER A 56 2.46 1.03 -35.12
N SER A 57 2.34 0.54 -33.89
CA SER A 57 1.31 0.92 -32.92
C SER A 57 1.86 0.68 -31.52
N LEU A 58 1.38 1.46 -30.55
CA LEU A 58 1.76 1.35 -29.14
C LEU A 58 0.49 1.44 -28.31
N GLU A 59 0.24 0.43 -27.49
CA GLU A 59 -0.86 0.42 -26.52
C GLU A 59 -0.33 0.67 -25.11
N VAL A 60 -1.03 1.52 -24.37
CA VAL A 60 -0.67 1.88 -22.99
C VAL A 60 -1.78 1.42 -22.06
N ILE A 61 -1.43 0.53 -21.14
CA ILE A 61 -2.34 0.05 -20.11
C ILE A 61 -1.90 0.63 -18.76
N GLY A 62 -2.80 1.35 -18.11
CA GLY A 62 -2.56 1.88 -16.78
C GLY A 62 -2.45 0.78 -15.73
N ALA A 63 -1.86 1.11 -14.58
CA ALA A 63 -1.91 0.24 -13.41
C ALA A 63 -3.37 -0.08 -13.03
N GLY A 64 -3.64 -1.33 -12.67
CA GLY A 64 -4.97 -1.81 -12.29
C GLY A 64 -4.94 -2.83 -11.16
N LEU A 65 -6.13 -3.26 -10.73
CA LEU A 65 -6.29 -4.21 -9.61
C LEU A 65 -5.60 -5.56 -9.85
N HIS A 66 -5.46 -5.95 -11.11
CA HIS A 66 -4.88 -7.22 -11.53
C HIS A 66 -3.38 -7.14 -11.86
N CYS A 67 -2.88 -5.92 -12.08
CA CYS A 67 -1.48 -5.66 -12.35
C CYS A 67 -1.17 -4.21 -11.92
N PRO A 68 -0.43 -4.00 -10.82
CA PRO A 68 -0.18 -2.67 -10.27
C PRO A 68 0.86 -1.87 -11.07
N SER A 69 1.51 -2.49 -12.05
CA SER A 69 2.45 -1.85 -12.95
C SER A 69 1.78 -1.44 -14.27
N PRO A 70 2.05 -0.23 -14.78
CA PRO A 70 1.63 0.14 -16.12
C PRO A 70 2.37 -0.72 -17.17
N GLN A 71 1.70 -0.98 -18.29
CA GLN A 71 2.22 -1.81 -19.38
C GLN A 71 2.22 -1.07 -20.70
N LEU A 72 3.18 -1.46 -21.55
CA LEU A 72 3.35 -0.99 -22.92
C LEU A 72 3.41 -2.23 -23.82
N MET A 73 2.57 -2.26 -24.86
CA MET A 73 2.52 -3.32 -25.87
C MET A 73 2.76 -2.76 -27.26
#